data_AF-A0A6L9PWG8-F1
#
_entry.id   AF-A0A6L9PWG8-F1
#
_cell.length_a   1.000
_cell.length_b   1.000
_cell.length_c   1.000
_cell.angle_alpha   90.00
_cell.angle_beta   90.00
_cell.angle_gamma   90.00
#
_symmetry.space_group_name_H-M   'P 1'
#
loop_
_entity.id
_entity.type
_entity.pdbx_description
1 polymer ?
#
loop_
_entity_poly.entity_id
_entity_poly.type
_entity_poly.pdbx_seq_one_letter_code
_entity_poly.pdbx_strand_id
1 'polypeptide(L)'
;MAFEGMHRELLSHLQAKRAEQPLIGAWEKAWRDAQTSAGEPIPCPECFLERRMAKLDPLPSYGTFGQARCSSCGTVFLFPNG
;
A
#
# COMPACT_ATOMS: atom_id res chain seq x y z
N MET A 1 -6.39 4.96 -14.68
CA MET A 1 -5.06 5.05 -14.03
C MET A 1 -5.28 4.62 -12.58
N ALA A 2 -5.54 3.32 -12.37
CA ALA A 2 -6.18 2.83 -11.15
C ALA A 2 -5.29 2.83 -9.88
N PHE A 3 -3.97 2.90 -10.04
CA PHE A 3 -3.00 2.77 -8.95
C PHE A 3 -2.70 4.07 -8.21
N GLU A 4 -3.03 5.24 -8.78
CA GLU A 4 -2.76 6.54 -8.15
C GLU A 4 -3.61 6.78 -6.90
N GLY A 5 -4.87 6.33 -6.90
CA GLY A 5 -5.75 6.40 -5.74
C GLY A 5 -5.22 5.59 -4.56
N MET A 6 -4.77 4.36 -4.82
CA MET A 6 -4.17 3.49 -3.81
C MET A 6 -2.87 4.07 -3.25
N HIS A 7 -1.99 4.59 -4.11
CA HIS A 7 -0.73 5.21 -3.66
C HIS A 7 -1.00 6.38 -2.71
N ARG A 8 -1.94 7.26 -3.05
CA ARG A 8 -2.26 8.44 -2.24
C ARG A 8 -2.83 8.08 -0.88
N GLU A 9 -3.71 7.08 -0.80
CA GLU A 9 -4.30 6.64 0.47
C GLU A 9 -3.23 6.03 1.39
N LEU A 10 -2.38 5.15 0.86
CA LEU A 10 -1.32 4.51 1.63
C LEU A 10 -0.24 5.50 2.08
N LEU A 11 0.11 6.46 1.22
CA LEU A 11 1.04 7.53 1.56
C LEU A 11 0.45 8.45 2.64
N SER A 12 -0.82 8.81 2.52
CA SER A 12 -1.53 9.60 3.54
C SER A 12 -1.56 8.86 4.88
N HIS A 13 -1.72 7.53 4.86
CA HIS A 13 -1.64 6.71 6.06
C HIS A 13 -0.25 6.78 6.73
N LEU A 14 0.83 6.66 5.96
CA LEU A 14 2.20 6.82 6.48
C LEU A 14 2.42 8.21 7.09
N GLN A 15 1.98 9.25 6.39
CA GLN A 15 2.08 10.63 6.87
C GLN A 15 1.27 10.86 8.16
N ALA A 16 0.05 10.33 8.22
CA ALA A 16 -0.81 10.42 9.41
C ALA A 16 -0.17 9.74 10.63
N LYS A 17 0.56 8.64 10.42
CA LYS A 17 1.33 7.92 11.45
C LYS A 17 2.68 8.56 11.78
N ARG A 18 2.98 9.73 11.19
CA ARG A 18 4.27 10.45 11.34
C ARG A 18 5.47 9.56 11.00
N ALA A 19 5.35 8.76 9.93
CA ALA A 19 6.47 8.02 9.36
C ALA A 19 7.67 8.96 9.12
N GLU A 20 8.87 8.50 9.44
CA GLU A 20 10.09 9.23 9.12
C GLU A 20 10.23 9.38 7.60
N GLN A 21 10.67 10.54 7.10
CA GLN A 21 10.93 10.76 5.67
C GLN A 21 11.75 9.65 4.97
N PRO A 22 12.84 9.11 5.55
CA PRO A 22 13.54 7.98 4.95
C PRO A 22 12.69 6.72 4.80
N LEU A 23 11.75 6.48 5.72
CA LEU A 23 10.85 5.33 5.69
C LEU A 23 9.77 5.51 4.63
N ILE A 24 9.23 6.72 4.49
CA ILE A 24 8.32 7.08 3.40
C ILE A 24 9.00 6.85 2.04
N GLY A 25 10.21 7.37 1.85
CA GLY A 25 10.95 7.20 0.60
C GLY A 25 11.28 5.73 0.29
N ALA A 26 11.63 4.93 1.30
CA ALA A 26 11.85 3.50 1.14
C ALA A 26 10.57 2.75 0.74
N TRP A 27 9.44 3.10 1.36
CA TRP A 27 8.13 2.53 1.02
C TRP A 27 7.69 2.94 -0.39
N GLU A 28 7.82 4.21 -0.78
CA GLU A 28 7.49 4.71 -2.12
C GLU A 28 8.33 4.01 -3.20
N LYS A 29 9.61 3.76 -2.92
CA LYS A 29 10.48 2.99 -3.82
C LYS A 29 9.95 1.56 -4.00
N ALA A 30 9.63 0.87 -2.90
CA ALA A 30 9.08 -0.48 -2.95
C ALA A 30 7.70 -0.55 -3.62
N TRP A 31 6.86 0.47 -3.43
CA TRP A 31 5.60 0.65 -4.14
C TRP A 31 5.81 0.79 -5.66
N ARG A 32 6.78 1.63 -6.07
CA ARG A 32 7.09 1.82 -7.49
C ARG A 32 7.64 0.55 -8.13
N ASP A 33 8.49 -0.17 -7.41
CA ASP A 33 9.06 -1.45 -7.83
C ASP A 33 7.95 -2.49 -8.06
N ALA A 34 7.00 -2.60 -7.12
CA ALA A 34 5.82 -3.46 -7.24
C ALA A 34 4.88 -3.08 -8.40
N GLN A 35 4.84 -1.81 -8.82
CA GLN A 35 4.10 -1.41 -10.02
C GLN A 35 4.82 -1.79 -11.32
N THR A 36 6.15 -1.78 -11.33
CA THR A 36 6.94 -2.18 -12.51
C THR A 36 7.06 -3.70 -12.65
N SER A 37 7.10 -4.43 -11.55
CA SER A 37 7.10 -5.90 -11.54
C SER A 37 5.66 -6.43 -11.58
N ALA A 38 5.27 -6.97 -12.74
CA ALA A 38 3.98 -7.62 -12.90
C ALA A 38 3.86 -8.82 -11.94
N GLY A 39 3.10 -8.65 -10.86
CA GLY A 39 2.81 -9.69 -9.87
C GLY A 39 3.55 -9.54 -8.53
N GLU A 40 4.31 -8.48 -8.31
CA GLU A 40 4.83 -8.19 -6.97
C GLU A 40 3.76 -7.54 -6.09
N PRO A 41 3.45 -8.12 -4.93
CA PRO A 41 2.43 -7.57 -4.05
C PRO A 41 2.97 -6.35 -3.31
N ILE A 42 2.09 -5.36 -3.15
CA ILE A 42 2.44 -4.03 -2.68
C ILE A 42 2.83 -4.04 -1.20
N PRO A 43 3.87 -3.31 -0.76
CA PRO A 43 4.24 -3.25 0.65
C PRO A 43 3.15 -2.60 1.51
N CYS A 44 2.82 -3.24 2.64
CA CYS A 44 1.86 -2.67 3.60
C CYS A 44 2.50 -1.50 4.36
N PRO A 45 1.92 -0.27 4.32
CA PRO A 45 2.50 0.88 5.02
C PRO A 45 2.53 0.72 6.53
N GLU A 46 1.51 0.07 7.11
CA GLU A 46 1.42 -0.12 8.56
C GLU A 46 2.48 -1.09 9.07
N CYS A 47 2.68 -2.22 8.40
CA CYS A 47 3.79 -3.11 8.74
C CYS A 47 5.15 -2.47 8.45
N PHE A 48 5.27 -1.65 7.40
CA PHE A 48 6.51 -0.95 7.08
C PHE A 48 6.96 -0.02 8.21
N LEU A 49 6.00 0.69 8.84
CA LEU A 49 6.24 1.51 10.04
C LEU A 49 6.80 0.68 11.19
N GLU A 50 6.30 -0.53 11.38
CA GLU A 50 6.79 -1.48 12.39
C GLU A 50 8.10 -2.18 11.98
N ARG A 51 8.75 -1.74 10.89
CA ARG A 51 9.93 -2.38 10.27
C ARG A 51 9.67 -3.84 9.87
N ARG A 52 8.41 -4.18 9.60
CA ARG A 52 7.98 -5.49 9.10
C ARG A 52 7.73 -5.41 7.60
N MET A 53 8.37 -6.30 6.86
CA MET A 53 8.15 -6.43 5.42
C MET A 53 6.92 -7.30 5.16
N ALA A 54 5.73 -6.75 5.41
CA ALA A 54 4.49 -7.39 5.03
C ALA A 54 3.99 -6.84 3.69
N LYS A 55 3.23 -7.68 2.99
CA LYS A 55 2.70 -7.38 1.67
C LYS A 55 1.17 -7.32 1.74
N LEU A 56 0.61 -6.45 0.91
CA LEU A 56 -0.81 -6.28 0.68
C LEU A 56 -1.23 -7.29 -0.37
N ASP A 57 -2.17 -8.13 0.01
CA ASP A 57 -2.85 -9.04 -0.87
C ASP A 57 -4.02 -8.31 -1.54
N PRO A 58 -4.07 -8.23 -2.88
CA PRO A 58 -5.19 -7.61 -3.58
C PRO A 58 -6.44 -8.46 -3.39
N LEU A 59 -7.49 -7.87 -2.81
CA LEU A 59 -8.78 -8.51 -2.67
C LEU A 59 -9.64 -8.26 -3.91
N PRO A 60 -10.65 -9.12 -4.18
CA PRO A 60 -11.62 -8.85 -5.23
C PRO A 60 -12.25 -7.47 -5.01
N SER A 61 -12.16 -6.63 -6.05
CA SER A 61 -12.69 -5.27 -6.03
C SER A 61 -14.20 -5.31 -5.82
N TYR A 62 -14.72 -4.40 -4.98
CA TYR A 62 -16.14 -4.29 -4.70
C TYR A 62 -16.70 -3.07 -5.44
N GLY A 63 -17.43 -3.32 -6.53
CA GLY A 63 -17.96 -2.27 -7.39
C GLY A 63 -16.86 -1.41 -8.00
N THR A 64 -16.86 -0.11 -7.68
CA THR A 64 -15.87 0.88 -8.13
C THR A 64 -14.66 1.03 -7.20
N PHE A 65 -14.57 0.22 -6.14
CA PHE A 65 -13.48 0.30 -5.17
C PHE A 65 -12.58 -0.92 -5.24
N GLY A 66 -11.28 -0.67 -5.39
CA GLY A 66 -10.24 -1.65 -5.16
C GLY A 66 -10.03 -1.84 -3.66
N GLN A 67 -9.73 -3.08 -3.28
CA GLN A 67 -9.49 -3.44 -1.89
C GLN A 67 -8.18 -4.19 -1.82
N ALA A 68 -7.37 -3.90 -0.80
CA ALA A 68 -6.17 -4.68 -0.51
C ALA A 68 -6.05 -4.92 0.99
N ARG A 69 -5.70 -6.13 1.38
CA ARG A 69 -5.56 -6.52 2.79
C ARG A 69 -4.14 -6.93 3.08
N CYS A 70 -3.58 -6.43 4.17
CA CYS A 70 -2.30 -6.93 4.65
C CYS A 70 -2.45 -8.33 5.25
N SER A 71 -1.67 -9.30 4.78
CA SER A 71 -1.68 -10.66 5.32
C SER A 71 -1.02 -10.76 6.70
N SER A 72 -0.29 -9.74 7.15
CA SER A 72 0.42 -9.74 8.43
C SER A 72 -0.34 -8.99 9.53
N CYS A 73 -0.68 -7.72 9.33
CA CYS A 73 -1.47 -6.96 10.31
C CYS A 73 -2.99 -7.09 10.13
N GLY A 74 -3.45 -7.64 9.00
CA GLY A 74 -4.88 -7.80 8.72
C GLY A 74 -5.58 -6.52 8.25
N THR A 75 -4.90 -5.37 8.24
CA THR A 75 -5.44 -4.06 7.86
C THR A 75 -5.93 -4.07 6.42
N VAL A 76 -7.16 -3.61 6.22
CA VAL A 76 -7.81 -3.50 4.92
C VAL A 76 -7.75 -2.05 4.46
N PHE A 77 -7.25 -1.84 3.24
CA PHE A 77 -7.19 -0.56 2.57
C PHE A 77 -8.18 -0.56 1.41
N LEU A 78 -9.00 0.49 1.37
CA LEU A 78 -9.98 0.72 0.33
C LEU A 78 -9.48 1.89 -0.52
N PHE A 79 -9.54 1.75 -1.83
CA PHE A 79 -9.14 2.82 -2.75
C PHE A 79 -10.07 2.84 -3.97
N PRO A 80 -10.34 4.01 -4.54
CA PRO A 80 -11.16 4.09 -5.75
C PRO A 80 -10.43 3.42 -6.91
N ASN A 81 -11.06 2.41 -7.53
CA ASN A 81 -10.57 1.78 -8.75
C ASN A 81 -11.02 2.67 -9.93
N GLY A 82 -10.10 3.52 -10.41
CA GLY A 82 -10.34 4.49 -11.48
C GLY A 82 -9.96 3.99 -12.87
#